data_AF-A0A9E3BAW7-F1
#
_entry.id   AF-A0A9E3BAW7-F1
#
_cell.length_a   1.000
_cell.length_b   1.000
_cell.length_c   1.000
_cell.angle_alpha   90.00
_cell.angle_beta   90.00
_cell.angle_gamma   90.00
#
_symmetry.space_group_name_H-M   'P 1'
#
loop_
_entity.id
_entity.type
_entity.pdbx_description
1 polymer ?
#
loop_
_entity_poly.entity_id
_entity_poly.type
_entity_poly.pdbx_seq_one_letter_code
_entity_poly.pdbx_strand_id
1 'polypeptide(L)'
;MFNKVSYRQGVIEGVILYTLGRLGALINPTIFPDWMYVAVPLLFLMLQYLIAPVWATRRIASTKRERLSKRFWLLGIRLAAICFGIEVFITLVFGMAVGSFGVPEGSALMRLFAVGRNHLTLLDLGIYELRTGALLFALYTLAVICTRLAMGGFLRFTMPAGGNRVTL
;
A
#
# COMPACT_ATOMS: atom_id res chain seq x y z
N MET A 1 -1.24 16.94 -18.60
CA MET A 1 0.19 16.89 -18.98
C MET A 1 1.12 16.36 -17.87
N PHE A 2 0.63 16.18 -16.62
CA PHE A 2 1.46 15.78 -15.46
C PHE A 2 1.57 14.26 -15.16
N ASN A 3 0.86 13.37 -15.86
CA ASN A 3 0.55 12.01 -15.37
C ASN A 3 1.47 10.86 -15.83
N LYS A 4 2.71 11.14 -16.28
CA LYS A 4 3.60 10.08 -16.80
C LYS A 4 4.96 10.15 -16.15
N VAL A 5 5.26 9.17 -15.31
CA VAL A 5 6.60 8.97 -14.72
C VAL A 5 7.16 7.62 -15.15
N SER A 6 8.47 7.50 -15.01
CA SER A 6 9.17 6.23 -15.23
C SER A 6 8.69 5.17 -14.22
N TYR A 7 8.85 3.89 -14.58
CA TYR A 7 8.48 2.77 -13.70
C TYR A 7 9.12 2.89 -12.31
N ARG A 8 10.42 3.25 -12.27
CA ARG A 8 11.17 3.42 -11.01
C ARG A 8 10.59 4.54 -10.16
N GLN A 9 10.32 5.69 -10.77
CA GLN A 9 9.80 6.85 -10.06
C GLN A 9 8.38 6.63 -9.54
N GLY A 10 7.52 5.93 -10.30
CA GLY A 10 6.18 5.58 -9.81
C GLY A 10 6.20 4.62 -8.61
N VAL A 11 7.15 3.68 -8.57
CA VAL A 11 7.36 2.81 -7.40
C VAL A 11 7.85 3.64 -6.21
N ILE A 12 8.82 4.55 -6.41
CA ILE A 12 9.33 5.43 -5.35
C ILE A 12 8.21 6.33 -4.78
N GLU A 13 7.40 6.95 -5.62
CA GLU A 13 6.25 7.76 -5.18
C GLU A 13 5.27 6.92 -4.35
N GLY A 14 4.96 5.69 -4.79
CA GLY A 14 4.09 4.77 -4.04
C GLY A 14 4.67 4.38 -2.68
N VAL A 15 5.98 4.11 -2.62
CA VAL A 15 6.68 3.80 -1.37
C VAL A 15 6.68 5.00 -0.43
N ILE A 16 6.92 6.22 -0.92
CA ILE A 16 6.89 7.43 -0.09
C ILE A 16 5.49 7.62 0.51
N LEU A 17 4.43 7.49 -0.28
CA LEU A 17 3.06 7.57 0.22
C LEU A 17 2.77 6.50 1.28
N TYR A 18 3.20 5.26 1.04
CA TYR A 18 3.08 4.20 2.03
C TYR A 18 3.77 4.56 3.36
N THR A 19 5.03 5.01 3.29
CA THR A 19 5.81 5.37 4.48
C THR A 19 5.19 6.52 5.25
N LEU A 20 4.67 7.54 4.56
CA LEU A 20 3.97 8.65 5.20
C LEU A 20 2.69 8.18 5.91
N GLY A 21 1.93 7.27 5.29
CA GLY A 21 0.75 6.66 5.91
C GLY A 21 1.12 5.85 7.15
N ARG A 22 2.17 5.04 7.07
CA ARG A 22 2.65 4.21 8.19
C ARG A 22 3.21 5.03 9.35
N LEU A 23 3.94 6.11 9.06
CA LEU A 23 4.42 7.05 10.07
C LEU A 23 3.27 7.84 10.71
N GLY A 24 2.29 8.27 9.92
CA GLY A 24 1.06 8.88 10.43
C GLY A 24 0.30 7.94 11.37
N ALA A 25 0.22 6.65 11.02
CA ALA A 25 -0.43 5.63 11.85
C ALA A 25 0.28 5.34 13.18
N LEU A 26 1.52 5.81 13.38
CA LEU A 26 2.21 5.73 14.68
C LEU A 26 1.79 6.86 15.64
N ILE A 27 1.14 7.92 15.13
CA ILE A 27 0.67 9.03 15.96
C ILE A 27 -0.49 8.52 16.81
N ASN A 28 -0.43 8.76 18.12
CA ASN A 28 -1.50 8.36 19.03
C ASN A 28 -2.82 9.05 18.64
N PRO A 29 -3.89 8.29 18.33
CA PRO A 29 -5.15 8.87 17.87
C PRO A 29 -5.78 9.82 18.90
N THR A 30 -5.48 9.66 20.19
CA THR A 30 -6.00 10.54 21.26
C THR A 30 -5.48 11.97 21.21
N ILE A 31 -4.47 12.26 20.37
CA ILE A 31 -3.96 13.62 20.14
C ILE A 31 -4.94 14.43 19.27
N PHE A 32 -5.79 13.75 18.47
CA PHE A 32 -6.70 14.42 17.56
C PHE A 32 -8.04 14.76 18.23
N PRO A 33 -8.52 16.02 18.12
CA PRO A 33 -9.79 16.44 18.73
C PRO A 33 -11.02 15.94 17.95
N ASP A 34 -12.11 15.68 18.68
CA ASP A 34 -13.46 15.42 18.19
C ASP A 34 -13.54 14.39 17.04
N TRP A 35 -13.91 14.86 15.84
CA TRP A 35 -14.11 14.04 14.64
C TRP A 35 -12.79 13.67 13.95
N MET A 36 -11.70 14.41 14.23
CA MET A 36 -10.38 14.11 13.67
C MET A 36 -9.79 12.80 14.24
N TYR A 37 -10.22 12.40 15.44
CA TYR A 37 -9.90 11.10 16.05
C TYR A 37 -10.24 9.92 15.13
N VAL A 38 -11.30 10.04 14.33
CA VAL A 38 -11.73 8.99 13.39
C VAL A 38 -11.20 9.26 11.99
N ALA A 39 -11.32 10.50 11.50
CA ALA A 39 -11.01 10.84 10.13
C ALA A 39 -9.52 10.67 9.78
N VAL A 40 -8.62 11.06 10.70
CA VAL A 40 -7.18 11.07 10.44
C VAL A 40 -6.59 9.65 10.39
N PRO A 41 -6.87 8.74 11.35
CA PRO A 41 -6.44 7.35 11.23
C PRO A 41 -7.00 6.64 9.99
N LEU A 42 -8.26 6.95 9.63
CA LEU A 42 -8.89 6.38 8.44
C LEU A 42 -8.21 6.87 7.15
N LEU A 43 -7.78 8.13 7.12
CA LEU A 43 -6.95 8.67 6.05
C LEU A 43 -5.59 7.96 5.97
N PHE A 44 -4.92 7.71 7.10
CA PHE A 44 -3.64 6.99 7.11
C PHE A 44 -3.79 5.55 6.60
N LEU A 45 -4.84 4.84 7.01
CA LEU A 45 -5.19 3.51 6.48
C LEU A 45 -5.44 3.55 4.97
N MET A 46 -6.19 4.55 4.49
CA MET A 46 -6.41 4.74 3.05
C MET A 46 -5.10 5.01 2.33
N LEU A 47 -4.20 5.82 2.91
CA LEU A 47 -2.90 6.13 2.34
C LEU A 47 -2.04 4.86 2.20
N GLN A 48 -2.04 4.04 3.26
CA GLN A 48 -1.26 2.82 3.38
C GLN A 48 -1.75 1.72 2.44
N TYR A 49 -3.06 1.44 2.39
CA TYR A 49 -3.57 0.25 1.69
C TYR A 49 -4.14 0.51 0.30
N LEU A 50 -4.66 1.70 0.02
CA LEU A 50 -5.37 2.00 -1.23
C LEU A 50 -4.70 3.06 -2.09
N ILE A 51 -4.33 4.21 -1.51
CA ILE A 51 -3.84 5.35 -2.29
C ILE A 51 -2.44 5.08 -2.82
N ALA A 52 -1.52 4.51 -2.04
CA ALA A 52 -0.17 4.17 -2.49
C ALA A 52 -0.15 3.29 -3.76
N PRO A 53 -0.84 2.13 -3.82
CA PRO A 53 -0.83 1.30 -5.03
C PRO A 53 -1.62 1.95 -6.17
N VAL A 54 -2.74 2.64 -5.88
CA VAL A 54 -3.54 3.34 -6.90
C VAL A 54 -2.77 4.48 -7.55
N TRP A 55 -2.02 5.24 -6.76
CA TRP A 55 -1.21 6.34 -7.23
C TRP A 55 -0.08 5.84 -8.12
N ALA A 56 0.70 4.87 -7.64
CA ALA A 56 1.79 4.27 -8.40
C ALA A 56 1.31 3.72 -9.75
N THR A 57 0.15 3.04 -9.79
CA THR A 57 -0.36 2.42 -11.02
C THR A 57 -0.87 3.44 -12.02
N ARG A 58 -1.52 4.52 -11.56
CA ARG A 58 -2.01 5.60 -12.42
C ARG A 58 -0.88 6.40 -13.05
N ARG A 59 0.24 6.57 -12.32
CA ARG A 59 1.38 7.41 -12.73
C ARG A 59 2.32 6.69 -13.71
N ILE A 60 2.38 5.36 -13.67
CA ILE A 60 3.26 4.57 -14.53
C ILE A 60 2.68 4.46 -15.95
N ALA A 61 3.42 5.02 -16.91
CA ALA A 61 3.09 4.98 -18.32
C ALA A 61 3.17 3.53 -18.86
N SER A 62 2.06 3.02 -19.39
CA SER A 62 2.02 1.76 -20.14
C SER A 62 2.15 2.05 -21.63
N THR A 63 3.20 1.55 -22.25
CA THR A 63 3.32 1.59 -23.72
C THR A 63 2.24 0.68 -24.30
N LYS A 64 1.54 1.15 -25.34
CA LYS A 64 0.23 0.69 -25.86
C LYS A 64 0.04 -0.83 -26.12
N ARG A 65 1.04 -1.70 -25.93
CA ARG A 65 1.01 -3.15 -26.21
C ARG A 65 1.12 -4.08 -24.98
N GLU A 66 1.44 -3.61 -23.78
CA GLU A 66 1.57 -4.47 -22.59
C GLU A 66 0.40 -4.26 -21.62
N ARG A 67 -0.83 -4.64 -22.00
CA ARG A 67 -2.04 -4.29 -21.21
C ARG A 67 -2.38 -5.21 -20.02
N LEU A 68 -1.66 -6.30 -19.81
CA LEU A 68 -1.66 -7.09 -18.57
C LEU A 68 -0.44 -8.02 -18.55
N SER A 69 0.72 -7.45 -18.93
CA SER A 69 1.98 -8.20 -18.96
C SER A 69 2.36 -8.70 -17.58
N LYS A 70 3.11 -9.81 -17.52
CA LYS A 70 3.76 -10.36 -16.31
C LYS A 70 4.42 -9.27 -15.47
N ARG A 71 4.93 -8.20 -16.12
CA ARG A 71 5.55 -7.02 -15.48
C ARG A 71 4.60 -6.21 -14.59
N PHE A 72 3.32 -6.11 -14.94
CA PHE A 72 2.32 -5.37 -14.15
C PHE A 72 1.79 -6.19 -12.98
N TRP A 73 1.62 -7.50 -13.15
CA TRP A 73 1.29 -8.37 -12.02
C TRP A 73 2.43 -8.41 -10.99
N LEU A 74 3.68 -8.48 -11.47
CA LEU A 74 4.86 -8.35 -10.62
C LEU A 74 5.00 -6.96 -9.98
N LEU A 75 4.38 -5.91 -10.52
CA LEU A 75 4.45 -4.57 -9.93
C LEU A 75 3.74 -4.56 -8.58
N GLY A 76 2.52 -5.11 -8.50
CA GLY A 76 1.78 -5.19 -7.23
C GLY A 76 2.56 -5.98 -6.18
N ILE A 77 3.10 -7.14 -6.57
CA ILE A 77 3.91 -8.00 -5.69
C ILE A 77 5.20 -7.29 -5.26
N ARG A 78 5.93 -6.64 -6.18
CA ARG A 78 7.18 -5.93 -5.85
C ARG A 78 6.94 -4.75 -4.93
N LEU A 79 5.89 -3.98 -5.20
CA LEU A 79 5.55 -2.80 -4.40
C LEU A 79 5.10 -3.24 -2.99
N ALA A 80 4.33 -4.32 -2.90
CA ALA A 80 3.96 -4.93 -1.62
C ALA A 80 5.18 -5.46 -0.86
N ALA A 81 6.10 -6.15 -1.53
CA ALA A 81 7.32 -6.67 -0.89
C ALA A 81 8.22 -5.54 -0.35
N ILE A 82 8.39 -4.45 -1.11
CA ILE A 82 9.17 -3.29 -0.65
C ILE A 82 8.48 -2.60 0.53
N CYS A 83 7.15 -2.38 0.44
CA CYS A 83 6.39 -1.76 1.53
C CYS A 83 6.38 -2.63 2.79
N PHE A 84 6.29 -3.97 2.64
CA PHE A 84 6.39 -4.91 3.75
C PHE A 84 7.78 -4.87 4.40
N GLY A 85 8.86 -4.82 3.61
CA GLY A 85 10.21 -4.67 4.17
C GLY A 85 10.39 -3.38 4.97
N ILE A 86 9.82 -2.27 4.49
CA ILE A 86 9.85 -1.00 5.22
C ILE A 86 8.96 -1.04 6.45
N GLU A 87 7.81 -1.71 6.37
CA GLU A 87 6.95 -1.91 7.53
C GLU A 87 7.67 -2.67 8.63
N VAL A 88 8.23 -3.84 8.33
CA VAL A 88 9.02 -4.62 9.30
C VAL A 88 10.10 -3.74 9.93
N PHE A 89 10.83 -2.96 9.14
CA PHE A 89 11.83 -2.03 9.68
C PHE A 89 11.22 -0.98 10.63
N ILE A 90 10.11 -0.36 10.26
CA ILE A 90 9.39 0.60 11.10
C ILE A 90 8.86 -0.06 12.37
N THR A 91 8.32 -1.28 12.28
CA THR A 91 7.80 -2.02 13.42
C THR A 91 8.90 -2.35 14.43
N LEU A 92 10.08 -2.75 13.95
CA LEU A 92 11.23 -3.01 14.81
C LEU A 92 11.74 -1.75 15.51
N VAL A 93 11.92 -0.65 14.76
CA VAL A 93 12.60 0.56 15.25
C VAL A 93 11.66 1.49 16.03
N PHE A 94 10.47 1.76 15.48
CA PHE A 94 9.55 2.77 16.02
C PHE A 94 8.38 2.16 16.80
N GLY A 95 7.97 0.93 16.46
CA GLY A 95 6.92 0.20 17.17
C GLY A 95 5.75 -0.22 16.30
N MET A 96 4.83 -0.96 16.91
CA MET A 96 3.65 -1.48 16.22
C MET A 96 2.62 -0.34 16.07
N ALA A 97 2.25 0.01 14.83
CA ALA A 97 1.01 0.76 14.65
C ALA A 97 -0.13 -0.20 14.92
N VAL A 98 -0.89 0.08 15.96
CA VAL A 98 -2.06 -0.72 16.25
C VAL A 98 -3.14 -0.38 15.21
N GLY A 99 -3.85 -1.41 14.74
CA GLY A 99 -5.05 -1.22 13.94
C GLY A 99 -6.11 -0.40 14.70
N SER A 100 -7.23 -0.11 14.03
CA SER A 100 -8.18 0.99 14.29
C SER A 100 -8.68 1.29 15.72
N PHE A 101 -8.34 0.53 16.77
CA PHE A 101 -8.89 0.71 18.12
C PHE A 101 -7.93 0.46 19.29
N GLY A 102 -6.61 0.35 19.07
CA GLY A 102 -5.66 0.17 20.18
C GLY A 102 -4.64 1.30 20.32
N VAL A 103 -4.03 1.40 21.50
CA VAL A 103 -2.99 2.40 21.79
C VAL A 103 -1.70 1.96 21.08
N PRO A 104 -1.00 2.85 20.34
CA PRO A 104 0.29 2.53 19.75
C PRO A 104 1.24 1.99 20.81
N GLU A 105 1.76 0.78 20.58
CA GLU A 105 2.69 0.18 21.50
C GLU A 105 4.11 0.46 20.99
N GLY A 106 5.01 0.86 21.90
CA GLY A 106 6.38 1.27 21.56
C GLY A 106 7.20 0.20 20.84
N SER A 107 8.43 0.54 20.46
CA SER A 107 9.35 -0.27 19.65
C SER A 107 9.29 -1.77 19.96
N ALA A 108 9.04 -2.61 18.94
CA ALA A 108 8.97 -4.05 19.12
C ALA A 108 10.29 -4.64 19.64
N LEU A 109 11.43 -4.06 19.27
CA LEU A 109 12.75 -4.43 19.80
C LEU A 109 12.81 -4.35 21.32
N MET A 110 12.38 -3.23 21.91
CA MET A 110 12.39 -3.09 23.37
C MET A 110 11.43 -4.07 24.06
N ARG A 111 10.35 -4.44 23.38
CA ARG A 111 9.32 -5.34 23.93
C ARG A 111 9.65 -6.82 23.81
N LEU A 112 10.49 -7.19 22.84
CA LEU A 112 11.06 -8.54 22.72
C LEU A 112 12.02 -8.86 23.89
N PHE A 113 12.66 -7.85 24.47
CA PHE A 113 13.56 -7.98 25.61
C PHE A 113 12.94 -7.57 26.95
N ALA A 114 11.69 -7.09 26.95
CA ALA A 114 10.99 -6.66 28.17
C ALA A 114 10.41 -7.87 28.92
N VAL A 115 10.47 -7.86 30.25
CA VAL A 115 9.84 -8.89 31.10
C VAL A 115 8.56 -8.32 31.71
N GLY A 116 7.42 -9.04 31.59
CA GLY A 116 6.12 -8.65 32.16
C GLY A 116 4.98 -8.58 31.13
N ARG A 117 3.88 -7.87 31.46
CA ARG A 117 2.68 -7.74 30.61
C ARG A 117 2.92 -7.12 29.23
N ASN A 118 4.06 -6.47 29.02
CA ASN A 118 4.44 -5.82 27.76
C ASN A 118 5.38 -6.68 26.89
N HIS A 119 5.71 -7.90 27.33
CA HIS A 119 6.57 -8.84 26.58
C HIS A 119 5.87 -9.26 25.29
N LEU A 120 6.52 -9.00 24.15
CA LEU A 120 6.05 -9.43 22.86
C LEU A 120 6.70 -10.75 22.49
N THR A 121 5.92 -11.81 22.27
CA THR A 121 6.50 -13.07 21.80
C THR A 121 6.92 -12.96 20.33
N LEU A 122 7.99 -13.66 19.93
CA LEU A 122 8.41 -13.75 18.53
C LEU A 122 7.29 -14.29 17.63
N LEU A 123 6.44 -15.16 18.19
CA LEU A 123 5.31 -15.75 17.48
C LEU A 123 4.21 -14.71 17.23
N ASP A 124 3.86 -13.89 18.23
CA ASP A 124 2.87 -12.81 18.08
C ASP A 124 3.34 -11.75 17.09
N LEU A 125 4.63 -11.38 17.13
CA LEU A 125 5.23 -10.50 16.14
C LEU A 125 5.15 -11.11 14.73
N GLY A 126 5.49 -12.39 14.60
CA GLY A 126 5.42 -13.12 13.34
C GLY A 126 4.00 -13.16 12.77
N ILE A 127 2.98 -13.44 13.59
CA ILE A 127 1.58 -13.43 13.17
C ILE A 127 1.13 -12.03 12.75
N TYR A 128 1.50 -11.00 13.52
CA TYR A 128 1.16 -9.62 13.20
C TYR A 128 1.75 -9.19 11.85
N GLU A 129 3.04 -9.43 11.64
CA GLU A 129 3.72 -9.10 10.38
C GLU A 129 3.16 -9.93 9.21
N LEU A 130 2.90 -11.23 9.42
CA LEU A 130 2.35 -12.09 8.37
C LEU A 130 0.94 -11.64 7.97
N ARG A 131 0.08 -11.30 8.93
CA ARG A 131 -1.25 -10.73 8.66
C ARG A 131 -1.15 -9.44 7.86
N THR A 132 -0.25 -8.54 8.26
CA THR A 132 -0.11 -7.23 7.63
C THR A 132 0.48 -7.35 6.23
N GLY A 133 1.50 -8.20 6.05
CA GLY A 133 2.05 -8.57 4.75
C GLY A 133 1.00 -9.21 3.85
N ALA A 134 0.19 -10.15 4.34
CA ALA A 134 -0.87 -10.78 3.55
C ALA A 134 -1.92 -9.76 3.08
N LEU A 135 -2.33 -8.83 3.95
CA LEU A 135 -3.23 -7.74 3.58
C LEU A 135 -2.62 -6.81 2.53
N LEU A 136 -1.33 -6.45 2.67
CA LEU A 136 -0.63 -5.64 1.67
C LEU A 136 -0.57 -6.36 0.32
N PHE A 137 -0.17 -7.64 0.29
CA PHE A 137 -0.12 -8.41 -0.94
C PHE A 137 -1.49 -8.51 -1.62
N ALA A 138 -2.55 -8.81 -0.86
CA ALA A 138 -3.90 -8.91 -1.40
C ALA A 138 -4.43 -7.57 -1.91
N LEU A 139 -4.35 -6.50 -1.10
CA LEU A 139 -4.92 -5.19 -1.45
C LEU A 139 -4.12 -4.50 -2.55
N TYR A 140 -2.79 -4.61 -2.56
CA TYR A 140 -1.98 -3.98 -3.61
C TYR A 140 -2.19 -4.67 -4.96
N THR A 141 -2.26 -6.00 -4.98
CA THR A 141 -2.53 -6.73 -6.23
C THR A 141 -3.93 -6.40 -6.76
N LEU A 142 -4.94 -6.37 -5.88
CA LEU A 142 -6.31 -6.00 -6.24
C LEU A 142 -6.39 -4.53 -6.72
N ALA A 143 -5.79 -3.58 -6.00
CA ALA A 143 -5.79 -2.17 -6.35
C ALA A 143 -5.12 -1.92 -7.71
N VAL A 144 -4.02 -2.62 -8.01
CA VAL A 144 -3.36 -2.57 -9.33
C VAL A 144 -4.28 -3.07 -10.43
N ILE A 145 -5.00 -4.18 -10.20
CA ILE A 145 -5.94 -4.74 -11.17
C ILE A 145 -7.12 -3.78 -11.39
N CYS A 146 -7.79 -3.35 -10.32
CA CYS A 146 -8.95 -2.46 -10.37
C CYS A 146 -8.63 -1.13 -11.04
N THR A 147 -7.47 -0.52 -10.74
CA THR A 147 -7.07 0.73 -11.38
C THR A 147 -6.81 0.57 -12.88
N ARG A 148 -6.25 -0.57 -13.30
CA ARG A 148 -6.05 -0.85 -14.73
C ARG A 148 -7.36 -1.17 -15.45
N LEU A 149 -8.29 -1.86 -14.80
CA LEU A 149 -9.65 -2.06 -15.33
C LEU A 149 -10.35 -0.71 -15.54
N ALA A 150 -10.33 0.17 -14.53
CA ALA A 150 -10.91 1.50 -14.61
C ALA A 150 -10.28 2.40 -15.69
N MET A 151 -9.00 2.19 -16.01
CA MET A 151 -8.28 2.90 -17.08
C MET A 151 -8.50 2.31 -18.48
N GLY A 152 -9.45 1.38 -18.66
CA GLY A 152 -9.82 0.83 -19.97
C GLY A 152 -8.97 -0.38 -20.42
N GLY A 153 -8.49 -1.19 -19.48
CA GLY A 153 -7.70 -2.40 -19.75
C GLY A 153 -8.43 -3.49 -20.55
N PHE A 154 -9.76 -3.62 -20.38
CA PHE A 154 -10.54 -4.73 -20.95
C PHE A 154 -11.29 -4.39 -22.26
N LEU A 155 -11.68 -3.12 -22.45
CA LEU A 155 -12.62 -2.71 -23.51
C LEU A 155 -12.06 -2.62 -24.94
N ARG A 156 -10.91 -3.24 -25.22
CA ARG A 156 -10.37 -3.31 -26.60
C ARG A 156 -10.31 -4.71 -27.21
N PHE A 157 -10.83 -5.72 -26.51
CA PHE A 157 -10.88 -7.10 -27.04
C PHE A 157 -12.23 -7.53 -27.62
N THR A 158 -13.25 -6.66 -27.68
CA THR A 158 -14.58 -7.04 -28.21
C THR A 158 -15.19 -6.06 -29.20
N MET A 159 -14.38 -5.32 -29.95
CA MET A 159 -14.87 -4.80 -31.23
C MET A 159 -13.95 -5.30 -32.33
N PRO A 160 -14.36 -6.31 -33.14
CA PRO A 160 -13.72 -6.48 -34.42
C PRO A 160 -13.86 -5.12 -35.11
N ALA A 161 -12.71 -4.52 -35.42
CA ALA A 161 -12.66 -3.32 -36.23
C ALA A 161 -13.19 -3.70 -37.60
N GLY A 162 -14.51 -3.65 -37.77
CA GLY A 162 -15.17 -3.66 -39.05
C GLY A 162 -14.69 -2.43 -39.80
N GLY A 163 -13.75 -2.64 -40.72
CA GLY A 163 -13.58 -1.91 -41.97
C GLY A 163 -13.22 -0.43 -41.95
N ASN A 164 -13.50 0.37 -40.91
CA ASN A 164 -13.27 1.80 -40.97
C ASN A 164 -12.83 2.39 -39.63
N ARG A 165 -11.62 2.97 -39.66
CA ARG A 165 -10.96 3.62 -38.54
C ARG A 165 -11.73 4.88 -38.14
N VAL A 166 -12.56 4.81 -37.10
CA VAL A 166 -12.97 6.01 -36.37
C VAL A 166 -11.84 6.35 -35.41
N THR A 167 -11.13 7.43 -35.75
CA THR A 167 -10.17 8.08 -34.87
C THR A 167 -10.95 9.03 -33.96
N LEU A 168 -10.72 8.90 -32.65
CA LEU A 168 -10.94 9.96 -31.66
C LEU A 168 -9.56 10.33 -31.12
#